data_AF-A0A4U6T9U7-F1
#
_entry.id   AF-A0A4U6T9U7-F1
#
_cell.length_a   1.000
_cell.length_b   1.000
_cell.length_c   1.000
_cell.angle_alpha   90.00
_cell.angle_beta   90.00
_cell.angle_gamma   90.00
#
_symmetry.space_group_name_H-M   'P 1'
#
loop_
_entity.id
_entity.type
_entity.pdbx_description
1 polymer ?
#
loop_
_entity_poly.entity_id
_entity_poly.type
_entity_poly.pdbx_seq_one_letter_code
_entity_poly.pdbx_strand_id
1 'polypeptide(L)' 'MRRFECDVEPNNCLVFEDAPLGVAAAKTAGMHVVMVPDARLDVSHHKEADQVHSSLLDFNPSSWGLQPFKD' A
#
# COMPACT_ATOMS: atom_id res chain seq x y z
N MET A 1 0.62 3.33 25.21
CA MET A 1 1.64 2.39 24.71
C MET A 1 2.09 2.89 23.36
N ARG A 2 3.39 3.16 23.16
CA ARG A 2 3.95 3.49 21.84
C ARG A 2 4.44 2.18 21.21
N ARG A 3 3.93 1.83 20.03
CA ARG A 3 4.31 0.61 19.30
C ARG A 3 5.68 0.76 18.60
N PHE A 4 6.04 1.98 18.25
CA PHE A 4 7.31 2.31 17.57
C PHE A 4 8.17 3.20 18.46
N GLU A 5 9.49 3.04 18.36
CA GLU A 5 10.49 3.77 19.16
C GLU A 5 10.63 5.24 18.72
N CYS A 6 10.37 5.53 17.44
CA CYS A 6 10.33 6.87 16.88
C CYS A 6 8.96 7.15 16.24
N ASP A 7 8.62 8.44 16.16
CA ASP A 7 7.48 8.89 15.37
C ASP A 7 7.85 8.75 13.88
N VAL A 8 7.03 8.00 13.14
CA VAL A 8 7.19 7.81 11.70
C VAL A 8 6.24 8.76 10.99
N GLU A 9 6.76 9.62 10.12
CA GLU A 9 5.95 10.49 9.29
C GLU A 9 5.05 9.65 8.37
N PRO A 10 3.74 9.95 8.25
CA PRO A 10 2.82 9.13 7.45
C PRO A 10 3.25 8.95 5.98
N ASN A 11 3.88 9.97 5.39
CA ASN A 11 4.39 9.90 4.02
C ASN A 11 5.59 8.95 3.85
N ASN A 12 6.15 8.44 4.95
CA ASN A 12 7.19 7.41 4.98
C ASN A 12 6.60 6.01 5.29
N CYS A 13 5.27 5.89 5.34
CA CYS A 13 4.57 4.63 5.50
C CYS A 13 4.03 4.14 4.14
N LEU A 14 4.26 2.86 3.86
CA LEU A 14 3.68 2.15 2.71
C LEU A 14 2.65 1.14 3.21
N VAL A 15 1.39 1.33 2.82
CA VAL A 15 0.26 0.47 3.15
C VAL A 15 0.01 -0.50 2.01
N PHE A 16 -0.32 -1.75 2.34
CA PHE A 16 -0.89 -2.72 1.41
C PHE A 16 -2.33 -2.98 1.82
N GLU A 17 -3.27 -2.75 0.91
CA GLU A 17 -4.71 -2.84 1.18
C GLU A 17 -5.45 -3.52 0.02
N ASP A 18 -6.50 -4.27 0.31
CA ASP A 18 -7.30 -4.97 -0.70
C ASP A 18 -8.65 -4.28 -0.97
N ALA A 19 -9.09 -3.43 -0.04
CA ALA A 19 -10.40 -2.78 -0.08
C ALA A 19 -10.32 -1.26 -0.37
N PRO A 20 -11.27 -0.70 -1.15
CA PRO A 20 -11.30 0.74 -1.44
C PRO A 20 -11.38 1.63 -0.21
N LEU A 21 -12.08 1.18 0.85
CA LEU A 21 -12.17 1.91 2.11
C LEU A 21 -10.82 1.99 2.84
N GLY A 22 -10.02 0.92 2.78
CA GLY A 22 -8.67 0.89 3.33
C GLY A 22 -7.73 1.82 2.57
N VAL A 23 -7.82 1.83 1.23
CA VAL A 23 -7.09 2.77 0.37
C VAL A 23 -7.44 4.22 0.74
N ALA A 24 -8.72 4.57 0.80
CA ALA A 24 -9.16 5.92 1.15
C ALA A 24 -8.67 6.34 2.56
N ALA A 25 -8.67 5.41 3.52
CA ALA A 25 -8.15 5.65 4.86
C ALA A 25 -6.64 5.95 4.83
N ALA A 26 -5.85 5.16 4.10
CA ALA A 26 -4.40 5.37 3.95
C ALA A 26 -4.09 6.72 3.29
N LYS A 27 -4.80 7.08 2.21
CA LYS A 27 -4.64 8.39 1.56
C LYS A 27 -5.01 9.55 2.48
N THR A 28 -6.11 9.43 3.23
CA THR A 28 -6.54 10.45 4.21
C THR A 28 -5.51 10.62 5.32
N ALA A 29 -4.83 9.54 5.72
CA ALA A 29 -3.76 9.58 6.70
C ALA A 29 -2.43 10.15 6.16
N GLY A 30 -2.34 10.46 4.85
CA GLY A 30 -1.12 10.97 4.22
C GLY A 30 -0.07 9.89 3.92
N MET A 31 -0.49 8.63 3.81
CA MET A 31 0.39 7.49 3.52
C MET A 31 0.41 7.15 2.03
N HIS A 32 1.45 6.41 1.62
CA HIS A 32 1.46 5.72 0.34
C HIS A 32 0.69 4.40 0.44
N VAL A 33 -0.01 4.00 -0.61
CA VAL A 33 -0.78 2.75 -0.63
C VAL A 33 -0.67 2.00 -1.95
N VAL A 34 -0.34 0.72 -1.83
CA VAL A 34 -0.37 -0.27 -2.90
C VAL A 34 -1.62 -1.12 -2.71
N MET A 35 -2.51 -1.11 -3.70
CA MET A 35 -3.72 -1.90 -3.65
C MET A 35 -3.48 -3.29 -4.25
N VAL A 36 -3.93 -4.34 -3.57
CA VAL A 36 -3.93 -5.72 -4.07
C VAL A 36 -5.36 -6.28 -3.96
N PRO A 37 -6.26 -5.90 -4.90
CA PRO A 37 -7.68 -6.17 -4.76
C PRO A 37 -8.04 -7.62 -5.07
N ASP A 38 -9.15 -8.08 -4.50
CA ASP A 38 -9.80 -9.31 -4.96
C ASP A 38 -10.16 -9.17 -6.46
N ALA A 39 -9.90 -10.21 -7.25
CA ALA A 39 -10.13 -10.20 -8.70
C ALA A 39 -11.60 -9.95 -9.10
N ARG A 40 -12.54 -10.06 -8.17
CA ARG A 40 -13.98 -9.79 -8.37
C ARG A 40 -14.35 -8.32 -8.13
N LEU A 41 -13.46 -7.51 -7.58
CA LEU A 41 -13.70 -6.09 -7.34
C LEU A 41 -13.71 -5.33 -8.67
N ASP A 42 -14.63 -4.38 -8.83
CA ASP A 42 -14.65 -3.51 -10.01
C ASP A 42 -13.44 -2.56 -10.01
N VAL A 43 -12.73 -2.53 -11.14
CA VAL A 43 -11.59 -1.65 -11.43
C VAL A 43 -11.89 -0.17 -11.24
N SER A 44 -13.17 0.22 -11.32
CA SER A 44 -13.60 1.60 -11.06
C SER A 44 -13.22 2.10 -9.65
N HIS A 45 -13.01 1.19 -8.70
CA HIS A 45 -12.64 1.48 -7.31
C HIS A 45 -11.12 1.60 -7.07
N HIS A 46 -10.27 1.41 -8.08
CA HIS A 46 -8.80 1.40 -7.91
C HIS A 46 -8.13 2.78 -7.99
N LYS A 47 -8.89 3.84 -8.27
CA LYS A 47 -8.35 5.13 -8.75
C LYS A 47 -7.51 5.91 -7.74
N GLU A 48 -7.63 5.62 -6.45
CA GLU A 48 -6.99 6.39 -5.39
C GLU A 48 -5.65 5.82 -4.92
N ALA A 49 -5.33 4.58 -5.29
CA ALA A 49 -4.10 3.93 -4.88
C ALA A 49 -2.88 4.43 -5.69
N ASP A 50 -1.70 4.45 -5.05
CA ASP A 50 -0.46 4.87 -5.71
C ASP A 50 0.06 3.80 -6.68
N GLN A 51 -0.21 2.52 -6.39
CA GLN A 51 0.00 1.38 -7.30
C GLN A 51 -1.10 0.34 -7.09
N VAL A 52 -1.38 -0.45 -8.12
CA VAL A 52 -2.36 -1.54 -8.06
C VAL A 52 -1.72 -2.78 -8.67
N HIS A 53 -1.72 -3.88 -7.93
CA HIS A 53 -1.16 -5.17 -8.36
C HIS A 53 -2.19 -6.28 -8.20
N SER A 54 -2.11 -7.31 -9.04
CA SER A 54 -2.96 -8.51 -8.92
C SER A 54 -2.53 -9.44 -7.78
N SER A 55 -1.27 -9.36 -7.36
CA SER A 55 -0.69 -10.18 -6.32
C SER A 55 0.41 -9.41 -5.60
N LEU A 56 0.65 -9.74 -4.32
CA LEU A 56 1.81 -9.24 -3.58
C LEU A 56 3.14 -9.71 -4.19
N LEU A 57 3.14 -10.81 -4.94
CA LEU A 57 4.33 -11.31 -5.65
C LEU A 57 4.73 -10.40 -6.82
N ASP A 58 3.81 -9.56 -7.32
CA ASP A 58 4.08 -8.62 -8.41
C ASP A 58 4.70 -7.32 -7.90
N PHE A 59 4.71 -7.11 -6.58
CA PHE A 59 5.28 -5.92 -5.96
C PHE A 59 6.81 -5.91 -6.14
N ASN A 60 7.36 -4.82 -6.66
CA ASN A 60 8.81 -4.60 -6.74
C ASN A 60 9.29 -3.69 -5.61
N PRO A 61 9.92 -4.22 -4.53
CA PRO A 61 10.36 -3.42 -3.39
C PRO A 61 11.37 -2.33 -3.77
N SER A 62 12.22 -2.57 -4.77
CA SER A 62 13.27 -1.63 -5.16
C SER A 62 12.73 -0.35 -5.78
N SER A 63 11.53 -0.38 -6.37
CA SER A 63 10.84 0.84 -6.85
C SER A 63 10.45 1.80 -5.70
N TRP A 64 10.40 1.28 -4.48
CA TRP A 64 10.11 2.02 -3.25
C TRP A 64 11.35 2.23 -2.37
N GLY A 65 12.56 1.99 -2.91
CA GLY A 65 13.81 2.09 -2.16
C GLY A 65 14.02 0.98 -1.12
N LEU A 66 13.21 -0.09 -1.17
CA LEU A 66 13.34 -1.25 -0.28
C LEU A 66 14.24 -2.33 -0.90
N GLN A 67 14.75 -3.21 -0.05
CA GLN A 67 15.55 -4.36 -0.48
C GLN A 67 14.69 -5.31 -1.33
N PRO A 68 15.19 -5.82 -2.47
CA PRO A 68 14.46 -6.78 -3.29
C PRO A 68 14.19 -8.08 -2.51
N PHE A 69 13.20 -8.84 -2.96
CA PHE A 69 12.98 -10.19 -2.44
C PHE A 69 14.21 -11.07 -2.70
N LYS A 70 14.46 -12.01 -1.79
CA LYS A 70 15.45 -13.07 -1.98
C LYS A 70 14.72 -14.31 -2.45
N ASP A 71 15.29 -15.00 -3.43
CA ASP A 71 14.83 -16.33 -3.86
C ASP A 71 15.08 -17.39 -2.77
#